data_AF-A0A526PX39-F1
#
_entry.id   AF-A0A526PX39-F1
#
_cell.length_a   1.000
_cell.length_b   1.000
_cell.length_c   1.000
_cell.angle_alpha   90.00
_cell.angle_beta   90.00
_cell.angle_gamma   90.00
#
_symmetry.space_group_name_H-M   'P 1'
#
loop_
_entity.id
_entity.type
_entity.pdbx_description
1 polymer ?
#
loop_
_entity_poly.entity_id
_entity_poly.type
_entity_poly.pdbx_seq_one_letter_code
_entity_poly.pdbx_strand_id
1 'polypeptide(L)'
;MSMAATHQVTAGFMPLFDSAVLVAAGELGFAAREGVELVLHRETSWANIRDRIAIGHFDVAHMLGPMPLACSLGLTPIASETIVPFS
;
A
#
# COMPACT_ATOMS: atom_id res chain seq x y z
N MET A 1 10.15 -29.15 9.12
CA MET A 1 10.50 -27.89 8.43
C MET A 1 9.64 -26.81 9.05
N SER A 2 10.22 -25.90 9.85
CA SER A 2 9.48 -24.79 10.46
C SER A 2 9.07 -23.83 9.35
N MET A 3 7.78 -23.63 9.13
CA MET A 3 7.29 -22.52 8.32
C MET A 3 7.72 -21.24 9.04
N ALA A 4 8.57 -20.43 8.40
CA ALA A 4 8.85 -19.08 8.85
C ALA A 4 7.52 -18.33 8.99
N ALA A 5 7.37 -17.50 10.04
CA ALA A 5 6.15 -16.74 10.25
C ALA A 5 5.90 -15.81 9.07
N THR A 6 4.80 -16.03 8.34
CA THR A 6 4.38 -15.16 7.24
C THR A 6 3.91 -13.83 7.81
N HIS A 7 4.42 -12.71 7.31
CA HIS A 7 3.99 -11.38 7.73
C HIS A 7 2.85 -10.90 6.84
N GLN A 8 1.68 -10.64 7.41
CA GLN A 8 0.53 -10.13 6.67
C GLN A 8 0.67 -8.63 6.45
N VAL A 9 0.53 -8.19 5.20
CA VAL A 9 0.61 -6.77 4.79
C VAL A 9 -0.63 -6.43 3.99
N THR A 10 -1.38 -5.44 4.45
CA THR A 10 -2.61 -4.96 3.82
C THR A 10 -2.30 -3.81 2.87
N ALA A 11 -2.60 -4.00 1.59
CA ALA A 11 -2.22 -3.09 0.52
C ALA A 11 -3.43 -2.51 -0.22
N GLY A 12 -3.58 -1.18 -0.19
CA GLY A 12 -4.61 -0.45 -0.94
C GLY A 12 -4.17 -0.11 -2.37
N PHE A 13 -5.07 -0.23 -3.35
CA PHE A 13 -4.78 0.20 -4.73
C PHE A 13 -5.99 0.72 -5.49
N MET A 14 -5.75 1.61 -6.44
CA MET A 14 -6.74 2.02 -7.45
C MET A 14 -6.61 1.10 -8.67
N PRO A 15 -7.71 0.65 -9.30
CA PRO A 15 -7.64 -0.26 -10.44
C PRO A 15 -7.27 0.43 -11.75
N LEU A 16 -6.08 1.03 -11.76
CA LEU A 16 -5.42 1.65 -12.90
C LEU A 16 -4.21 0.81 -13.32
N PHE A 17 -3.70 1.06 -14.53
CA PHE A 17 -2.61 0.26 -15.09
C PHE A 17 -1.31 0.35 -14.27
N ASP A 18 -1.03 1.50 -13.67
CA ASP A 18 0.14 1.75 -12.82
C ASP A 18 0.11 0.98 -11.49
N SER A 19 -1.02 0.37 -11.11
CA SER A 19 -1.09 -0.57 -9.98
C SER A 19 -0.60 -1.98 -10.31
N ALA A 20 -0.28 -2.27 -11.58
CA ALA A 20 0.04 -3.62 -12.05
C ALA A 20 1.19 -4.28 -11.28
N VAL A 21 2.22 -3.52 -10.87
CA VAL A 21 3.35 -4.07 -10.11
C VAL A 21 2.90 -4.59 -8.75
N LEU A 22 2.08 -3.83 -8.02
CA LEU A 22 1.57 -4.23 -6.71
C LEU A 22 0.63 -5.43 -6.83
N VAL A 23 -0.26 -5.42 -7.82
CA VAL A 23 -1.18 -6.53 -8.07
C VAL A 23 -0.41 -7.79 -8.46
N ALA A 24 0.54 -7.69 -9.39
CA ALA A 24 1.39 -8.81 -9.79
C ALA A 24 2.20 -9.37 -8.61
N ALA A 25 2.64 -8.52 -7.68
CA ALA A 25 3.37 -8.95 -6.50
C ALA A 25 2.55 -9.94 -5.64
N GLY A 26 1.25 -9.69 -5.49
CA GLY A 26 0.32 -10.58 -4.78
C GLY A 26 -0.06 -11.80 -5.62
N GLU A 27 -0.57 -11.58 -6.83
CA GLU A 27 -1.19 -12.62 -7.66
C GLU A 27 -0.18 -13.62 -8.24
N LEU A 28 1.04 -13.18 -8.54
CA LEU A 28 2.09 -14.04 -9.12
C LEU A 28 3.02 -14.65 -8.05
N GLY A 29 2.69 -14.47 -6.76
CA GLY A 29 3.41 -15.08 -5.66
C GLY A 29 4.79 -14.47 -5.36
N PHE A 30 5.10 -13.28 -5.88
CA PHE A 30 6.36 -12.60 -5.54
C PHE A 30 6.42 -12.23 -4.06
N ALA A 31 5.34 -11.71 -3.48
CA ALA A 31 5.28 -11.39 -2.05
C ALA A 31 5.43 -12.65 -1.18
N ALA A 32 4.74 -13.73 -1.54
CA ALA A 32 4.80 -14.98 -0.81
C ALA A 32 6.21 -15.60 -0.79
N ARG A 33 6.98 -15.44 -1.88
CA ARG A 33 8.39 -15.88 -1.95
C ARG A 33 9.29 -15.15 -0.97
N GLU A 34 8.93 -13.93 -0.59
CA GLU A 34 9.63 -13.12 0.41
C GLU A 34 9.04 -13.29 1.83
N GLY A 35 8.11 -14.23 2.03
CA GLY A 35 7.47 -14.47 3.34
C GLY A 35 6.40 -13.43 3.71
N VAL A 36 5.86 -12.70 2.73
CA VAL A 36 4.81 -11.71 2.92
C VAL A 36 3.47 -12.23 2.39
N GLU A 37 2.44 -12.21 3.22
CA GLU A 37 1.05 -12.40 2.80
C GLU A 37 0.47 -11.04 2.43
N LEU A 38 0.44 -10.74 1.13
CA LEU A 38 -0.05 -9.47 0.62
C LEU A 38 -1.56 -9.50 0.39
N VAL A 39 -2.32 -8.78 1.23
CA VAL A 39 -3.78 -8.67 1.12
C VAL A 39 -4.14 -7.44 0.30
N LEU A 40 -4.62 -7.64 -0.92
CA LEU A 40 -4.94 -6.55 -1.86
C LEU A 40 -6.37 -6.02 -1.65
N HIS A 41 -6.49 -4.71 -1.43
CA HIS A 41 -7.77 -4.00 -1.32
C HIS A 41 -7.94 -2.99 -2.46
N ARG A 42 -8.93 -3.24 -3.31
CA ARG A 42 -9.32 -2.32 -4.38
C ARG A 42 -10.11 -1.15 -3.81
N GLU A 43 -9.70 0.06 -4.16
CA GLU A 43 -10.37 1.32 -3.81
C GLU A 43 -10.99 2.01 -5.02
N THR A 44 -11.88 2.96 -4.74
CA THR A 44 -12.64 3.72 -5.75
C THR A 44 -12.27 5.20 -5.80
N SER A 45 -11.54 5.72 -4.80
CA SER A 45 -11.04 7.09 -4.79
C SER A 45 -9.66 7.21 -4.14
N TRP A 46 -8.89 8.22 -4.55
CA TRP A 46 -7.62 8.57 -3.90
C TRP A 46 -7.80 9.09 -2.48
N ALA A 47 -8.95 9.70 -2.17
CA ALA A 47 -9.27 10.11 -0.81
C ALA A 47 -9.35 8.89 0.12
N ASN A 48 -9.99 7.80 -0.30
CA ASN A 48 -10.04 6.56 0.49
C ASN A 48 -8.64 6.00 0.77
N ILE A 49 -7.77 5.97 -0.25
CA ILE A 49 -6.38 5.49 -0.10
C ILE A 49 -5.65 6.32 0.95
N ARG A 50 -5.70 7.66 0.83
CA ARG A 50 -5.08 8.60 1.78
C ARG A 50 -5.60 8.37 3.21
N ASP A 51 -6.92 8.36 3.37
CA ASP A 51 -7.55 8.33 4.69
C ASP A 51 -7.31 6.97 5.37
N ARG A 52 -7.32 5.87 4.61
CA ARG A 52 -7.07 4.51 5.13
C ARG A 52 -5.60 4.25 5.46
N ILE A 53 -4.66 4.82 4.71
CA ILE A 53 -3.24 4.85 5.11
C ILE A 53 -3.09 5.63 6.41
N ALA A 54 -3.72 6.80 6.51
CA ALA A 54 -3.54 7.68 7.67
C ALA A 54 -4.06 7.09 8.99
N ILE A 55 -5.08 6.23 8.93
CA ILE A 55 -5.65 5.54 10.11
C ILE A 55 -5.12 4.12 10.32
N GLY A 56 -4.17 3.66 9.49
CA GLY A 56 -3.57 2.33 9.62
C GLY A 56 -4.45 1.16 9.18
N HIS A 57 -5.47 1.41 8.36
CA HIS A 57 -6.20 0.32 7.69
C HIS A 57 -5.40 -0.31 6.55
N PHE A 58 -4.47 0.45 5.98
CA PHE A 58 -3.50 -0.02 5.00
C PHE A 58 -2.09 0.15 5.57
N ASP A 59 -1.28 -0.89 5.44
CA ASP A 59 0.14 -0.84 5.76
C ASP A 59 0.91 -0.17 4.62
N VAL A 60 0.49 -0.41 3.38
CA VAL A 60 1.05 0.16 2.16
C VAL A 60 -0.06 0.51 1.15
N ALA A 61 0.22 1.43 0.23
CA ALA A 61 -0.69 1.67 -0.88
C ALA A 61 0.04 2.11 -2.14
N HIS A 62 -0.55 1.76 -3.29
CA HIS A 62 -0.30 2.46 -4.53
C HIS A 62 -0.89 3.87 -4.41
N MET A 63 -0.08 4.92 -4.59
CA MET A 63 -0.46 6.32 -4.36
C MET A 63 0.08 7.24 -5.46
N LEU A 64 -0.59 8.38 -5.68
CA LEU A 64 -0.06 9.45 -6.53
C LEU A 64 1.19 10.05 -5.87
N GLY A 65 2.22 10.33 -6.67
CA GLY A 65 3.52 10.82 -6.17
C GLY A 65 3.47 11.99 -5.17
N PRO A 66 2.60 13.01 -5.33
CA PRO A 66 2.49 14.11 -4.37
C PRO A 66 1.81 13.75 -3.04
N MET A 67 1.01 12.67 -2.98
CA MET A 67 0.18 12.37 -1.80
C MET A 67 1.01 12.04 -0.55
N PRO A 68 2.03 11.18 -0.59
CA PRO A 68 2.88 10.92 0.58
C PRO A 68 3.54 12.19 1.12
N LEU A 69 4.04 13.05 0.24
CA LEU A 69 4.61 14.34 0.62
C LEU A 69 3.58 15.22 1.34
N ALA A 70 2.37 15.32 0.78
CA ALA A 70 1.27 16.07 1.40
C ALA A 70 0.86 15.49 2.76
N CYS A 71 0.84 14.15 2.90
CA CYS A 71 0.53 13.46 4.16
C CYS A 71 1.57 13.79 5.24
N SER A 72 2.86 13.65 4.92
CA SER A 72 3.96 13.89 5.84
C SER A 72 4.11 15.37 6.21
N LEU A 73 3.71 16.30 5.32
CA LEU A 73 3.68 17.74 5.59
C LEU A 73 2.40 18.22 6.29
N GLY A 74 1.44 17.34 6.58
CA GLY A 74 0.17 17.70 7.23
C GLY A 74 -0.75 18.55 6.34
N LEU A 75 -0.63 18.44 5.02
CA LEU A 75 -1.49 19.13 4.03
C LEU A 75 -2.76 18.32 3.69
N THR A 76 -2.99 17.23 4.40
CA THR A 76 -4.16 16.35 4.31
C THR A 76 -5.00 16.46 5.59
N PRO A 77 -6.28 16.03 5.57
CA PRO A 77 -7.14 16.09 6.77
C PRO A 77 -6.56 15.36 7.99
N ILE A 78 -5.82 14.27 7.74
CA ILE A 78 -5.10 13.51 8.77
C ILE A 78 -3.64 13.47 8.31
N ALA A 79 -2.75 14.03 9.11
CA ALA A 79 -1.32 13.93 8.89
C ALA A 79 -0.87 12.49 9.18
N SER A 80 -0.05 11.92 8.30
CA SER A 80 0.50 10.59 8.49
C SER A 80 1.94 10.55 8.02
N GLU A 81 2.79 9.89 8.82
CA GLU A 81 4.17 9.65 8.44
C GLU A 81 4.19 8.59 7.35
N THR A 82 4.55 9.01 6.14
CA THR A 82 4.63 8.12 4.99
C THR A 82 6.03 8.16 4.40
N ILE A 83 6.53 6.98 4.04
CA ILE A 83 7.79 6.80 3.34
C ILE A 83 7.45 6.24 1.97
N VAL A 84 7.98 6.85 0.92
CA VAL A 84 7.86 6.33 -0.45
C VAL A 84 9.24 6.21 -1.08
N PRO A 85 9.58 5.03 -1.63
CA PRO A 85 10.79 4.89 -2.41
C PRO A 85 10.66 5.75 -3.67
N PHE A 86 11.58 6.70 -3.85
CA PHE A 86 11.73 7.40 -5.12
C PHE A 86 12.36 6.45 -6.13
N SER A 87 11.68 6.24 -7.26
CA SER A 87 12.20 5.54 -8.44
C SER A 87 12.89 6.52 -9.38
#